data_AF-A0A7Y4LZT0-F1
#
_entry.id   AF-A0A7Y4LZT0-F1
#
_cell.length_a   1.000
_cell.length_b   1.000
_cell.length_c   1.000
_cell.angle_alpha   90.00
_cell.angle_beta   90.00
_cell.angle_gamma   90.00
#
_symmetry.space_group_name_H-M   'P 1'
#
loop_
_entity.id
_entity.type
_entity.pdbx_description
1 polymer ?
#
loop_
_entity_poly.entity_id
_entity_poly.type
_entity_poly.pdbx_seq_one_letter_code
_entity_poly.pdbx_strand_id
1 'polypeptide(L)' 'MTDEAVSPLRRRMIEDMTIRKFAPKTQHDYVQRVKHFAAFLGRSPDTASFEDVRRYQLHLTASGV' A
#
# COMPACT_ATOMS: atom_id res chain seq x y z
N MET A 1 23.87 -3.36 1.24
CA MET A 1 22.66 -3.61 0.45
C MET A 1 21.97 -2.27 0.28
N THR A 2 21.91 -1.77 -0.94
CA THR A 2 21.59 -0.37 -1.21
C THR A 2 20.17 -0.02 -0.75
N ASP A 3 20.08 1.12 -0.08
CA ASP A 3 18.87 1.77 0.42
C ASP A 3 17.84 2.10 -0.71
N GLU A 4 18.23 1.88 -1.97
CA GLU A 4 17.42 1.98 -3.19
C GLU A 4 16.34 0.90 -3.33
N ALA A 5 16.39 -0.20 -2.58
CA ALA A 5 15.45 -1.31 -2.76
C ALA A 5 14.01 -1.01 -2.27
N VAL A 6 13.81 0.07 -1.52
CA VAL A 6 12.53 0.43 -0.90
C VAL A 6 12.12 1.82 -1.37
N SER A 7 10.95 1.93 -2.00
CA SER A 7 10.44 3.23 -2.45
C SER A 7 10.28 4.20 -1.27
N PRO A 8 10.52 5.52 -1.46
CA PRO A 8 10.32 6.52 -0.41
C PRO A 8 8.93 6.47 0.21
N LEU A 9 7.90 6.22 -0.61
CA LEU A 9 6.51 6.04 -0.14
C LEU A 9 6.36 4.86 0.82
N ARG A 10 6.99 3.72 0.52
CA ARG A 10 6.94 2.53 1.38
C ARG A 10 7.68 2.76 2.70
N ARG A 11 8.81 3.46 2.67
CA ARG A 11 9.56 3.84 3.88
C ARG A 11 8.71 4.70 4.81
N ARG A 12 8.14 5.80 4.29
CA ARG A 12 7.26 6.69 5.06
C ARG A 12 6.09 5.94 5.69
N MET A 13 5.45 5.04 4.94
CA MET A 13 4.35 4.23 5.45
C MET A 13 4.76 3.36 6.66
N ILE A 14 5.95 2.74 6.62
CA ILE A 14 6.47 1.92 7.72
C ILE A 14 6.82 2.79 8.94
N GLU A 15 7.44 3.94 8.71
CA GLU A 15 7.77 4.91 9.76
C GLU A 15 6.50 5.40 10.48
N ASP A 16 5.49 5.83 9.73
CA ASP A 16 4.20 6.29 10.28
C ASP A 16 3.51 5.22 11.12
N MET A 17 3.51 3.96 10.66
CA MET A 17 2.93 2.84 11.42
C MET A 17 3.75 2.50 12.67
N THR A 18 5.07 2.66 12.61
CA THR A 18 5.98 2.46 13.75
C THR A 18 5.76 3.52 14.82
N ILE A 19 5.64 4.80 14.43
CA ILE A 19 5.29 5.91 15.34
C ILE A 19 3.96 5.62 16.05
N ARG A 20 2.98 5.06 15.31
CA ARG A 20 1.66 4.66 15.83
C ARG A 20 1.66 3.33 16.60
N LYS A 21 2.83 2.70 16.78
CA LYS A 21 3.02 1.43 17.51
C LYS A 21 2.19 0.27 16.95
N PHE A 22 2.00 0.21 15.64
CA PHE A 22 1.36 -0.94 15.01
C PHE A 22 2.24 -2.18 15.14
N ALA A 23 1.62 -3.33 15.44
CA ALA A 23 2.32 -4.60 15.53
C ALA A 23 3.00 -4.95 14.19
N PRO A 24 4.17 -5.63 14.19
CA PRO A 24 4.89 -5.97 12.97
C PRO A 24 4.04 -6.69 11.92
N LYS A 25 3.12 -7.57 12.36
CA LYS A 25 2.17 -8.24 11.47
C LYS A 25 1.24 -7.25 10.75
N THR A 26 0.67 -6.29 11.48
CA THR A 26 -0.18 -5.24 10.91
C THR A 26 0.58 -4.38 9.91
N GLN A 27 1.83 -4.02 10.22
CA GLN A 27 2.67 -3.25 9.29
C GLN A 27 2.91 -4.01 7.99
N HIS A 28 3.28 -5.29 8.10
CA HIS A 28 3.48 -6.17 6.96
C HIS A 28 2.20 -6.28 6.11
N ASP A 29 1.07 -6.57 6.75
CA ASP A 29 -0.20 -6.79 6.06
C ASP A 29 -0.65 -5.50 5.33
N TYR A 30 -0.46 -4.33 5.94
CA TYR A 30 -0.82 -3.06 5.31
C TYR A 30 0.09 -2.73 4.12
N VAL A 31 1.39 -2.95 4.24
CA VAL A 31 2.33 -2.80 3.11
C VAL A 31 1.93 -3.72 1.96
N GLN A 32 1.55 -4.97 2.26
CA GLN A 32 1.09 -5.91 1.25
C GLN A 32 -0.20 -5.45 0.55
N ARG A 33 -1.16 -4.89 1.31
CA ARG A 33 -2.40 -4.33 0.75
C ARG A 33 -2.12 -3.16 -0.21
N VAL A 34 -1.20 -2.26 0.15
CA VAL A 34 -0.80 -1.14 -0.73
C VAL A 34 -0.03 -1.65 -1.96
N LYS A 35 0.78 -2.71 -1.82
CA LYS A 35 1.43 -3.36 -2.97
C LYS A 35 0.41 -3.92 -3.97
N HIS A 36 -0.66 -4.57 -3.50
CA HIS A 36 -1.73 -5.05 -4.37
C HIS A 36 -2.47 -3.89 -5.05
N PHE A 37 -2.72 -2.79 -4.33
CA PHE A 37 -3.32 -1.60 -4.91
C PHE A 37 -2.44 -0.98 -6.01
N ALA A 38 -1.13 -0.84 -5.78
CA ALA A 38 -0.19 -0.37 -6.80
C ALA A 38 -0.18 -1.29 -8.04
N ALA A 39 -0.24 -2.60 -7.85
CA ALA A 39 -0.34 -3.58 -8.94
C ALA A 39 -1.64 -3.41 -9.74
N PHE A 40 -2.77 -3.18 -9.07
CA PHE A 40 -4.04 -2.88 -9.73
C PHE A 40 -4.00 -1.58 -10.55
N LEU A 41 -3.33 -0.53 -10.03
CA LEU A 41 -3.21 0.75 -10.73
C LEU A 41 -2.21 0.74 -11.89
N GLY A 42 -1.24 -0.17 -11.88
CA GLY A 42 -0.13 -0.17 -12.85
C GLY A 42 0.82 1.02 -12.74
N ARG A 43 0.69 1.82 -11.66
CA ARG A 43 1.50 3.01 -11.38
C ARG A 43 1.67 3.20 -9.88
N SER A 44 2.54 4.14 -9.50
CA SER A 44 2.78 4.44 -8.08
C SER A 44 1.51 5.00 -7.40
N PRO A 45 1.13 4.51 -6.22
CA PRO A 45 -0.12 4.87 -5.55
C PRO A 45 -0.10 6.27 -4.90
N ASP A 46 1.05 6.95 -4.87
CA ASP A 46 1.14 8.39 -4.53
C ASP A 46 0.37 9.28 -5.53
N THR A 47 0.15 8.79 -6.74
CA THR A 47 -0.62 9.50 -7.79
C THR A 47 -2.09 9.06 -7.88
N ALA A 48 -2.56 8.25 -6.93
CA ALA A 48 -3.92 7.73 -6.93
C ALA A 48 -4.95 8.83 -6.62
N SER A 49 -6.04 8.84 -7.38
CA SER A 49 -7.22 9.67 -7.12
C SER A 49 -8.24 8.96 -6.24
N PHE A 50 -9.26 9.68 -5.78
CA PHE A 50 -10.40 9.07 -5.10
C PHE A 50 -11.12 8.04 -5.97
N GLU A 51 -11.24 8.30 -7.27
CA GLU A 51 -11.90 7.38 -8.20
C GLU A 51 -11.13 6.07 -8.36
N ASP A 52 -9.79 6.13 -8.33
CA ASP A 52 -8.93 4.96 -8.37
C ASP A 52 -9.16 4.05 -7.15
N VAL A 53 -9.32 4.65 -5.96
CA VAL A 53 -9.66 3.92 -4.73
C VAL A 53 -11.03 3.26 -4.86
N ARG A 54 -12.04 3.99 -5.37
CA ARG A 54 -13.39 3.43 -5.59
C ARG A 54 -13.37 2.25 -6.56
N ARG A 55 -12.64 2.36 -7.67
CA ARG A 55 -12.49 1.25 -8.64
C ARG A 55 -11.83 0.04 -8.00
N TYR A 56 -10.80 0.24 -7.18
CA TYR A 56 -10.15 -0.85 -6.48
C TYR A 56 -11.08 -1.53 -5.45
N GLN A 57 -11.90 -0.77 -4.71
CA GLN A 57 -12.90 -1.34 -3.80
C GLN A 57 -13.95 -2.20 -4.53
N LEU A 58 -14.39 -1.76 -5.72
CA LEU A 58 -15.27 -2.55 -6.58
C LEU A 58 -14.59 -3.83 -7.06
N HIS A 59 -13.31 -3.74 -7.46
CA HIS A 59 -12.51 -4.91 -7.86
C HIS A 59 -12.36 -5.93 -6.73
N LEU A 60 -12.08 -5.49 -5.50
CA LEU A 60 -11.99 -6.39 -4.33
C LEU A 60 -13.32 -7.10 -4.06
N THR A 61 -14.42 -6.34 -4.08
CA THR A 61 -15.78 -6.89 -3.88
C THR A 61 -16.13 -7.94 -4.93
N ALA A 62 -15.82 -7.68 -6.21
CA ALA A 62 -16.09 -8.61 -7.29
C ALA A 62 -15.20 -9.87 -7.27
N SER A 63 -13.98 -9.75 -6.74
CA SER A 63 -13.00 -10.85 -6.72
C SER A 63 -13.08 -11.73 -5.47
N GLY A 64 -13.86 -11.33 -4.46
CA GLY A 64 -14.02 -12.08 -3.20
C GLY A 64 -12.80 -12.06 -2.27
N VAL A 65 -11.92 -11.05 -2.39
CA VAL A 65 -10.67 -10.87 -1.62
C VAL A 65 -10.80 -9.83 -0.52
#